data_AF-A0A4Y7U3Y6-F1
#
_entry.id   AF-A0A4Y7U3Y6-F1
#
_cell.length_a   1.000
_cell.length_b   1.000
_cell.length_c   1.000
_cell.angle_alpha   90.00
_cell.angle_beta   90.00
_cell.angle_gamma   90.00
#
_symmetry.space_group_name_H-M   'P 1'
#
loop_
_entity.id
_entity.type
_entity.pdbx_description
1 polymer ?
#
loop_
_entity_poly.entity_id
_entity_poly.type
_entity_poly.pdbx_seq_one_letter_code
_entity_poly.pdbx_strand_id
1 'polypeptide(L)'
;MAVIAQKCPHIQVTVVDLNEQRIKDWNDPDTNNIPIYEPGLSEIVAEARGRNLFFSTEVEKAINEAQVIFISVNTPTKTYGKGKGMAADLKYIELCARQI
;
A
#
# COMPACT_ATOMS: atom_id res chain seq x y z
N MET A 1 -0.17 -5.76 -4.79
CA MET A 1 -1.51 -6.00 -4.20
C MET A 1 -2.61 -6.14 -5.24
N ALA A 2 -2.67 -5.30 -6.29
CA ALA A 2 -3.68 -5.40 -7.34
C ALA A 2 -3.76 -6.79 -8.02
N VAL A 3 -2.61 -7.41 -8.31
CA VAL A 3 -2.56 -8.79 -8.85
C VAL A 3 -3.14 -9.83 -7.88
N ILE A 4 -2.94 -9.67 -6.56
CA ILE A 4 -3.52 -10.57 -5.56
C ILE A 4 -5.04 -10.47 -5.64
N ALA A 5 -5.60 -9.25 -5.66
CA ALA A 5 -7.03 -9.04 -5.80
C ALA A 5 -7.58 -9.61 -7.12
N GLN A 6 -6.84 -9.48 -8.23
CA GLN A 6 -7.21 -10.05 -9.52
C GLN A 6 -7.25 -11.59 -9.48
N LYS A 7 -6.19 -12.23 -8.99
CA LYS A 7 -6.05 -13.70 -9.02
C LYS A 7 -6.82 -14.41 -7.90
N CYS A 8 -7.15 -13.71 -6.82
CA CYS A 8 -7.88 -14.25 -5.67
C CYS A 8 -9.20 -13.48 -5.47
N PRO A 9 -10.24 -13.73 -6.28
CA PRO A 9 -11.48 -12.95 -6.24
C PRO A 9 -12.27 -13.09 -4.93
N HIS A 10 -11.98 -14.12 -4.13
CA HIS A 10 -12.58 -14.39 -2.82
C HIS A 10 -11.84 -13.71 -1.66
N ILE A 11 -10.70 -13.06 -1.91
CA ILE A 11 -9.91 -12.35 -0.90
C ILE A 11 -10.16 -10.86 -1.06
N GLN A 12 -10.53 -10.19 0.03
CA GLN A 12 -10.58 -8.74 0.11
C GLN A 12 -9.17 -8.19 0.37
N VAL A 13 -8.75 -7.24 -0.46
CA VAL A 13 -7.43 -6.60 -0.38
C VAL A 13 -7.63 -5.11 -0.17
N THR A 14 -7.23 -4.62 1.00
CA THR A 14 -7.25 -3.18 1.33
C THR A 14 -5.82 -2.66 1.40
N VAL A 15 -5.49 -1.68 0.56
CA VAL A 15 -4.22 -0.96 0.61
C VAL A 15 -4.44 0.34 1.39
N VAL A 16 -3.60 0.57 2.39
CA VAL A 16 -3.67 1.79 3.21
C VAL A 16 -2.35 2.55 3.19
N ASP A 17 -2.45 3.88 3.19
CA ASP A 17 -1.31 4.80 3.26
C ASP A 17 -1.75 6.06 4.04
N LEU A 18 -0.82 6.65 4.79
CA LEU A 18 -1.06 7.92 5.49
C LEU A 18 -1.09 9.12 4.52
N ASN A 19 -0.57 8.95 3.31
CA ASN A 19 -0.62 9.97 2.27
C ASN A 19 -2.00 9.97 1.58
N GLU A 20 -2.86 10.87 2.03
CA GLU A 20 -4.23 11.03 1.50
C GLU A 20 -4.26 11.31 0.00
N GLN A 21 -3.33 12.14 -0.50
CA GLN A 21 -3.26 12.45 -1.93
C GLN A 21 -2.94 11.20 -2.74
N ARG A 22 -2.00 10.37 -2.29
CA ARG A 22 -1.67 9.11 -2.96
C ARG A 22 -2.86 8.15 -2.98
N ILE A 23 -3.59 8.03 -1.87
CA ILE A 23 -4.82 7.21 -1.81
C ILE A 23 -5.90 7.77 -2.73
N LYS A 24 -6.03 9.10 -2.82
CA LYS A 24 -6.93 9.76 -3.76
C LYS A 24 -6.56 9.44 -5.21
N ASP A 25 -5.28 9.51 -5.57
CA ASP A 25 -4.79 9.18 -6.92
C ASP A 25 -5.07 7.71 -7.25
N TRP A 26 -4.87 6.79 -6.29
CA TRP A 26 -5.25 5.37 -6.47
C TRP A 26 -6.75 5.14 -6.65
N ASN A 27 -7.58 6.06 -6.17
CA ASN A 27 -9.03 6.05 -6.30
C ASN A 27 -9.54 6.94 -7.46
N ASP A 28 -8.66 7.48 -8.31
CA ASP A 28 -9.07 8.30 -9.45
C ASP A 28 -10.02 7.49 -10.37
N PRO A 29 -11.19 8.01 -10.76
CA PRO A 29 -12.13 7.29 -11.61
C PRO A 29 -11.50 6.79 -12.92
N ASP A 30 -10.56 7.53 -13.48
CA ASP A 30 -9.76 7.11 -14.62
C ASP A 30 -8.50 6.38 -14.14
N THR A 31 -8.46 5.07 -14.33
CA THR A 31 -7.34 4.22 -13.89
C THR A 31 -6.04 4.47 -14.66
N ASN A 32 -6.05 5.30 -15.69
CA ASN A 32 -4.82 5.77 -16.35
C ASN A 32 -4.10 6.86 -15.54
N ASN A 33 -4.77 7.48 -14.56
CA ASN A 33 -4.23 8.54 -13.70
C ASN A 33 -3.66 8.02 -12.36
N ILE A 34 -3.58 6.71 -12.16
CA ILE A 34 -3.00 6.11 -10.94
C ILE A 34 -1.55 6.59 -10.75
N PRO A 35 -1.05 6.68 -9.50
CA PRO A 35 0.16 7.45 -9.19
C PRO A 35 1.47 6.84 -9.70
N ILE A 36 1.43 5.67 -10.32
CA ILE A 36 2.59 5.00 -10.92
C ILE A 36 2.21 4.40 -12.27
N TYR A 37 3.15 4.42 -13.21
CA TYR A 37 2.99 3.76 -14.49
C TYR A 37 3.70 2.41 -14.48
N GLU A 38 2.94 1.34 -14.69
CA GLU A 38 3.44 0.01 -15.02
C GLU A 38 2.59 -0.58 -16.15
N PRO A 39 3.18 -1.21 -17.18
CA PRO A 39 2.42 -1.83 -18.27
C PRO A 39 1.37 -2.84 -17.74
N GLY A 40 0.10 -2.61 -18.08
CA GLY A 40 -1.03 -3.46 -17.69
C GLY A 40 -1.59 -3.21 -16.29
N LEU A 41 -0.97 -2.35 -15.47
CA LEU A 41 -1.45 -2.11 -14.10
C LEU A 41 -2.82 -1.43 -14.05
N SER A 42 -3.06 -0.43 -14.91
CA SER A 42 -4.34 0.28 -14.98
C SER A 42 -5.51 -0.66 -15.27
N GLU A 43 -5.31 -1.66 -16.13
CA GLU A 43 -6.32 -2.67 -16.48
C GLU A 43 -6.63 -3.57 -15.28
N ILE A 44 -5.59 -4.04 -14.58
CA ILE A 44 -5.73 -4.89 -13.39
C ILE A 44 -6.44 -4.12 -12.26
N VAL A 45 -6.08 -2.85 -12.06
CA VAL A 45 -6.74 -1.99 -11.06
C VAL A 45 -8.19 -1.75 -11.45
N ALA A 46 -8.50 -1.47 -12.72
CA ALA A 46 -9.86 -1.28 -13.18
C ALA A 46 -10.75 -2.52 -12.96
N GLU A 47 -10.20 -3.72 -13.16
CA GLU A 47 -10.93 -4.98 -12.97
C GLU A 47 -11.22 -5.31 -11.48
N ALA A 48 -10.28 -4.98 -10.59
CA ALA A 48 -10.35 -5.39 -9.19
C ALA A 48 -10.90 -4.30 -8.25
N ARG A 49 -10.67 -3.02 -8.56
CA ARG A 49 -11.02 -1.90 -7.68
C ARG A 49 -12.53 -1.77 -7.52
N GLY A 50 -12.99 -1.71 -6.28
CA GLY A 50 -14.42 -1.71 -5.94
C GLY A 50 -15.09 -3.09 -5.93
N ARG A 51 -14.46 -4.11 -6.52
CA ARG A 51 -14.89 -5.51 -6.41
C ARG A 51 -14.33 -6.17 -5.15
N ASN A 52 -13.00 -6.22 -5.06
CA ASN A 52 -12.28 -6.77 -3.91
C ASN A 52 -10.93 -6.08 -3.62
N LEU A 53 -10.59 -5.03 -4.39
CA LEU A 53 -9.45 -4.16 -4.12
C LEU A 53 -9.96 -2.79 -3.66
N PHE A 54 -9.44 -2.31 -2.54
CA PHE A 54 -9.81 -1.04 -1.93
C PHE A 54 -8.57 -0.24 -1.54
N PHE A 55 -8.65 1.09 -1.62
CA PHE A 55 -7.61 2.00 -1.17
C PHE A 55 -8.21 2.96 -0.14
N SER A 56 -7.61 3.08 1.03
CA SER A 56 -8.15 3.87 2.15
C SER A 56 -7.06 4.54 2.98
N THR A 57 -7.42 5.58 3.72
CA THR A 57 -6.59 6.21 4.76
C THR A 57 -6.94 5.69 6.16
N GLU A 58 -7.99 4.86 6.29
CA GLU A 58 -8.45 4.28 7.56
C GLU A 58 -7.57 3.08 7.98
N VAL A 59 -6.34 3.35 8.41
CA VAL A 59 -5.34 2.32 8.78
C VAL A 59 -5.86 1.41 9.92
N GLU A 60 -6.36 2.00 11.00
CA GLU A 60 -6.83 1.25 12.19
C GLU A 60 -7.93 0.25 11.85
N LYS A 61 -8.89 0.67 11.03
CA LYS A 61 -9.99 -0.19 10.61
C LYS A 61 -9.48 -1.36 9.77
N ALA A 62 -8.60 -1.08 8.79
CA ALA A 62 -8.04 -2.10 7.93
C ALA A 62 -7.18 -3.12 8.71
N ILE A 63 -6.45 -2.67 9.74
CA ILE A 63 -5.70 -3.57 10.63
C ILE A 63 -6.66 -4.50 11.38
N ASN A 64 -7.71 -3.95 12.01
CA ASN A 64 -8.66 -4.73 12.82
C ASN A 64 -9.43 -5.78 12.00
N GLU A 65 -9.72 -5.51 10.72
CA GLU A 65 -10.45 -6.41 9.83
C GLU A 65 -9.55 -7.45 9.13
N ALA A 66 -8.23 -7.22 9.09
CA ALA A 66 -7.31 -8.03 8.31
C ALA A 66 -6.90 -9.33 9.01
N GLN A 67 -6.88 -10.42 8.24
CA GLN A 67 -6.31 -11.72 8.69
C GLN A 67 -4.80 -11.81 8.41
N VAL A 68 -4.32 -11.08 7.41
CA VAL A 68 -2.91 -11.01 7.00
C VAL A 68 -2.58 -9.57 6.66
N ILE A 69 -1.49 -9.04 7.22
CA ILE A 69 -1.05 -7.65 7.00
C ILE A 69 0.32 -7.66 6.32
N PHE A 70 0.43 -6.94 5.21
CA PHE A 70 1.70 -6.69 4.54
C PHE A 70 2.21 -5.29 4.90
N ILE A 71 3.47 -5.20 5.35
CA ILE A 71 4.15 -3.92 5.58
C ILE A 71 5.05 -3.65 4.39
N SER A 72 4.73 -2.64 3.59
CA SER A 72 5.48 -2.24 2.39
C SER A 72 5.80 -0.75 2.41
N VAL A 73 6.40 -0.31 3.51
CA VAL A 73 6.85 1.08 3.71
C VAL A 73 8.33 1.25 3.37
N ASN A 74 8.73 2.51 3.18
CA ASN A 74 10.12 2.84 2.88
C ASN A 74 11.04 2.50 4.07
N THR A 75 12.27 2.11 3.77
CA THR A 75 13.35 1.97 4.75
C THR A 75 14.54 2.82 4.29
N PRO A 76 14.42 4.17 4.39
CA PRO A 76 15.42 5.07 3.81
C PRO A 76 16.80 4.81 4.42
N THR A 77 17.85 5.06 3.66
CA THR A 77 19.22 4.90 4.17
C THR A 77 19.49 5.88 5.30
N LYS A 78 20.10 5.41 6.39
CA LYS A 78 20.42 6.24 7.55
C LYS A 78 21.33 7.40 7.18
N THR A 79 20.95 8.61 7.58
CA THR A 79 21.73 9.84 7.34
C THR A 79 22.67 10.18 8.50
N TYR A 80 22.59 9.48 9.63
CA TYR A 80 23.40 9.69 10.82
C TYR A 80 23.63 8.39 11.63
N GLY A 81 24.57 8.44 12.59
CA GLY A 81 24.88 7.34 13.50
C GLY A 81 25.57 6.14 12.86
N LYS A 82 25.55 5.00 13.55
CA LYS A 82 26.15 3.74 13.07
C LYS A 82 25.47 3.29 11.77
N GLY A 83 26.29 3.04 10.74
CA GLY A 83 25.82 2.62 9.41
C GLY A 83 25.32 3.77 8.52
N LYS A 84 25.69 5.02 8.80
CA LYS A 84 25.38 6.17 7.93
C LYS A 84 25.74 5.89 6.47
N GLY A 85 24.81 6.16 5.56
CA GLY A 85 24.99 5.99 4.11
C GLY A 85 24.93 4.54 3.61
N MET A 86 24.75 3.55 4.50
CA MET A 86 24.73 2.13 4.12
C MET A 86 23.55 1.36 4.73
N ALA A 87 23.31 1.52 6.03
CA ALA A 87 22.27 0.80 6.74
C ALA A 87 20.88 1.42 6.48
N ALA A 88 19.86 0.56 6.43
CA ALA A 88 18.47 0.98 6.37
C ALA A 88 17.99 1.54 7.72
N ASP A 89 17.19 2.60 7.67
CA ASP A 89 16.43 3.10 8.81
C ASP A 89 15.10 2.34 8.90
N LEU A 90 14.94 1.55 9.97
CA LEU A 90 13.77 0.71 10.21
C LEU A 90 12.63 1.46 10.93
N LYS A 91 12.76 2.76 11.17
CA LYS A 91 11.76 3.57 11.89
C LYS A 91 10.34 3.34 11.39
N TYR A 92 10.11 3.33 10.08
CA TYR A 92 8.76 3.17 9.54
C TYR A 92 8.21 1.74 9.72
N ILE A 93 9.07 0.73 9.61
CA ILE A 93 8.68 -0.66 9.92
C ILE A 93 8.29 -0.78 11.39
N GLU A 94 9.08 -0.20 12.28
CA GLU A 94 8.80 -0.21 13.72
C GLU A 94 7.50 0.51 14.07
N LEU A 95 7.25 1.68 13.47
CA LEU A 95 6.01 2.43 13.69
C LEU A 95 4.78 1.64 13.22
N CYS A 96 4.84 1.00 12.04
CA CYS A 96 3.77 0.12 11.58
C CYS A 96 3.58 -1.07 12.53
N ALA A 97 4.65 -1.71 12.97
CA ALA A 97 4.59 -2.87 13.87
C ALA A 97 4.06 -2.52 15.27
N ARG A 98 4.17 -1.27 15.72
CA ARG A 98 3.58 -0.78 16.98
C ARG A 98 2.09 -0.45 16.86
N GLN A 99 1.63 -0.20 15.64
CA GLN A 99 0.23 0.14 15.35
C GLN A 99 -0.63 -1.11 15.14
N ILE A 100 0.00 -2.23 14.75
CA ILE A 100 -0.59 -3.58 14.67
C ILE A 100 -0.59 -4.23 16.05
#